data_AF-A0A7J6SQ17-F1
#
_entry.id   AF-A0A7J6SQ17-F1
#
_cell.length_a   1.000
_cell.length_b   1.000
_cell.length_c   1.000
_cell.angle_alpha   90.00
_cell.angle_beta   90.00
_cell.angle_gamma   90.00
#
_symmetry.space_group_name_H-M   'P 1'
#
loop_
_entity.id
_entity.type
_entity.pdbx_description
1 polymer ?
#
loop_
_entity_poly.entity_id
_entity_poly.type
_entity_poly.pdbx_seq_one_letter_code
_entity_poly.pdbx_strand_id
1 'polypeptide(L)'
;ELAQKVWDDLMHCRPPEEAYEGLDFSDGVAKGTLQGQMSSIITSVSKKPFAWPFREPVSLKEAPNYYEVIANPMDLQTMKNKCDSGQYQTREQFIADIDLMRDNCITFNGRNSEYTKRANEVHEYVVSRAKKLACYISEASVRSARTSQATTPESSEKNNTETNLT
;
A
#
# COMPACT_ATOMS: atom_id res chain seq x y z
N GLU A 1 -6.62 -6.82 -30.64
CA GLU A 1 -7.18 -5.68 -29.87
C GLU A 1 -7.75 -6.07 -28.51
N LEU A 2 -8.58 -7.11 -28.37
CA LEU A 2 -9.11 -7.53 -27.05
C LEU A 2 -8.01 -7.85 -26.02
N ALA A 3 -6.91 -8.50 -26.40
CA ALA A 3 -5.80 -8.78 -25.48
C ALA A 3 -5.08 -7.51 -25.01
N GLN A 4 -4.97 -6.49 -25.87
CA GLN A 4 -4.38 -5.19 -25.51
C GLN A 4 -5.32 -4.41 -24.60
N LYS A 5 -6.62 -4.39 -24.90
CA LYS A 5 -7.64 -3.75 -24.06
C LYS A 5 -7.80 -4.43 -22.70
N VAL A 6 -7.71 -5.77 -22.64
CA VAL A 6 -7.73 -6.52 -21.37
C VAL A 6 -6.43 -6.32 -20.60
N TRP A 7 -5.28 -6.29 -21.27
CA TRP A 7 -3.99 -5.95 -20.65
C TRP A 7 -4.01 -4.51 -20.12
N ASP A 8 -4.59 -3.58 -20.88
CA ASP A 8 -4.82 -2.21 -20.46
C ASP A 8 -5.80 -2.19 -19.27
N ASP A 9 -6.98 -2.80 -19.34
CA ASP A 9 -7.96 -2.81 -18.24
C ASP A 9 -7.44 -3.51 -16.95
N LEU A 10 -6.59 -4.56 -17.07
CA LEU A 10 -5.91 -5.20 -15.92
C LEU A 10 -4.74 -4.36 -15.39
N MET A 11 -3.95 -3.71 -16.26
CA MET A 11 -2.77 -2.93 -15.88
C MET A 11 -3.08 -1.47 -15.50
N HIS A 12 -4.27 -0.96 -15.87
CA HIS A 12 -4.75 0.38 -15.57
C HIS A 12 -5.57 0.48 -14.28
N CYS A 13 -5.69 -0.59 -13.49
CA CYS A 13 -6.08 -0.49 -12.07
C CYS A 13 -4.95 0.11 -11.20
N ARG A 14 -4.24 1.10 -11.74
CA ARG A 14 -3.29 1.92 -11.01
C ARG A 14 -4.10 2.95 -10.20
N PRO A 15 -3.84 3.11 -8.90
CA PRO A 15 -4.39 4.23 -8.14
C PRO A 15 -4.23 5.56 -8.89
N PRO A 16 -5.22 6.47 -8.81
CA PRO A 16 -5.12 7.77 -9.44
C PRO A 16 -3.98 8.60 -8.81
N GLU A 17 -3.48 9.65 -9.48
CA GLU A 17 -2.26 10.33 -9.03
C GLU A 17 -2.39 10.93 -7.61
N GLU A 18 -3.60 11.32 -7.21
CA GLU A 18 -3.93 11.82 -5.86
C GLU A 18 -3.74 10.76 -4.76
N ALA A 19 -3.77 9.47 -5.13
CA ALA A 19 -3.46 8.38 -4.21
C ALA A 19 -1.98 8.39 -3.80
N TYR A 20 -1.12 8.89 -4.68
CA TYR A 20 0.33 8.99 -4.48
C TYR A 20 0.77 10.32 -3.86
N GLU A 21 -0.15 11.24 -3.62
CA GLU A 21 0.18 12.58 -3.10
C GLU A 21 0.97 12.50 -1.78
N GLY A 22 2.17 13.07 -1.76
CA GLY A 22 3.07 13.03 -0.59
C GLY A 22 3.75 11.69 -0.35
N LEU A 23 3.71 10.78 -1.34
CA LEU A 23 4.62 9.64 -1.45
C LEU A 23 5.82 9.99 -2.34
N ASP A 24 6.94 9.36 -2.03
CA ASP A 24 8.21 9.59 -2.68
C ASP A 24 8.64 8.37 -3.49
N PHE A 25 8.87 8.59 -4.78
CA PHE A 25 9.29 7.59 -5.75
C PHE A 25 10.67 7.93 -6.35
N SER A 26 11.47 8.75 -5.67
CA SER A 26 12.79 9.20 -6.14
C SER A 26 13.74 8.07 -6.52
N ASP A 27 13.55 6.88 -5.95
CA ASP A 27 14.49 5.75 -6.06
C ASP A 27 14.27 4.90 -7.34
N GLY A 28 13.49 5.41 -8.30
CA GLY A 28 13.26 4.74 -9.59
C GLY A 28 12.34 3.52 -9.52
N VAL A 29 11.65 3.30 -8.39
CA VAL A 29 10.77 2.15 -8.21
C VAL A 29 9.45 2.33 -8.95
N ALA A 30 8.97 1.26 -9.60
CA ALA A 30 7.73 1.31 -10.36
C ALA A 30 6.50 1.55 -9.46
N LYS A 31 5.90 2.76 -9.56
CA LYS A 31 4.69 3.18 -8.81
C LYS A 31 3.54 2.16 -8.83
N GLY A 32 3.42 1.38 -9.91
CA GLY A 32 2.34 0.41 -10.12
C GLY A 32 2.51 -0.93 -9.41
N THR A 33 3.69 -1.25 -8.87
CA THR A 33 3.94 -2.55 -8.22
C THR A 33 3.69 -2.47 -6.72
N LEU A 34 3.36 -3.60 -6.10
CA LEU A 34 3.20 -3.70 -4.65
C LEU A 34 4.49 -3.25 -3.93
N GLN A 35 5.64 -3.73 -4.41
CA GLN A 35 6.96 -3.36 -3.87
C GLN A 35 7.24 -1.87 -4.04
N GLY A 36 6.93 -1.28 -5.20
CA GLY A 36 7.09 0.17 -5.39
C GLY A 36 6.23 1.01 -4.47
N GLN A 37 4.99 0.58 -4.24
CA GLN A 37 4.08 1.23 -3.30
C GLN A 37 4.63 1.17 -1.87
N MET A 38 4.99 -0.01 -1.37
CA MET A 38 5.50 -0.17 0.00
C MET A 38 6.84 0.55 0.19
N SER A 39 7.76 0.42 -0.77
CA SER A 39 9.03 1.15 -0.77
C SER A 39 8.83 2.66 -0.72
N SER A 40 7.89 3.20 -1.50
CA SER A 40 7.61 4.64 -1.50
C SER A 40 7.09 5.12 -0.15
N ILE A 41 6.26 4.33 0.53
CA ILE A 41 5.76 4.66 1.86
C ILE A 41 6.92 4.70 2.87
N ILE A 42 7.84 3.74 2.81
CA ILE A 42 9.05 3.71 3.66
C ILE A 42 9.93 4.94 3.40
N THR A 43 10.24 5.25 2.14
CA THR A 43 11.04 6.43 1.79
C THR A 43 10.37 7.73 2.29
N SER A 44 9.04 7.82 2.16
CA SER A 44 8.28 9.00 2.58
C SER A 44 8.23 9.18 4.10
N VAL A 45 8.00 8.09 4.85
CA VAL A 45 7.95 8.16 6.32
C VAL A 45 9.34 8.42 6.89
N SER A 46 10.39 7.87 6.29
CA SER A 46 11.78 8.07 6.74
C SER A 46 12.20 9.55 6.73
N LYS A 47 11.64 10.34 5.80
CA LYS A 47 11.86 11.80 5.70
C LYS A 47 11.10 12.61 6.75
N LYS A 48 10.14 12.01 7.46
CA LYS A 48 9.38 12.71 8.51
C LYS A 48 10.27 12.96 9.74
N PRO A 49 10.09 14.09 10.43
CA PRO A 49 10.90 14.43 11.60
C PRO A 49 10.73 13.40 12.73
N PHE A 50 9.55 12.81 12.88
CA PHE A 50 9.28 11.81 13.92
C PHE A 50 9.91 10.44 13.65
N ALA A 51 10.40 10.16 12.44
CA ALA A 51 10.92 8.84 12.10
C ALA A 51 12.37 8.59 12.56
N TRP A 52 13.07 9.61 13.07
CA TRP A 52 14.50 9.54 13.37
C TRP A 52 14.95 8.33 14.21
N PRO A 53 14.22 7.83 15.23
CA PRO A 53 14.67 6.68 16.02
C PRO A 53 14.56 5.34 15.29
N PHE A 54 13.80 5.30 14.20
CA PHE A 54 13.37 4.07 13.53
C PHE A 54 13.98 3.91 12.14
N ARG A 55 14.82 4.86 11.71
CA ARG A 55 15.43 4.84 10.37
C ARG A 55 16.38 3.65 10.19
N GLU A 56 17.08 3.28 11.26
CA GLU A 56 18.16 2.31 11.26
C GLU A 56 17.97 1.32 12.42
N PRO A 57 18.63 0.14 12.39
CA PRO A 57 18.62 -0.77 13.51
C PRO A 57 19.08 -0.11 14.82
N VAL A 58 18.41 -0.45 15.93
CA VAL A 58 18.72 0.12 17.25
C VAL A 58 20.17 -0.21 17.66
N SER A 59 20.95 0.82 17.99
CA SER A 59 22.32 0.67 18.44
C SER A 59 22.40 0.27 19.92
N LEU A 60 23.20 -0.75 20.26
CA LEU A 60 23.47 -1.13 21.65
C LEU A 60 24.17 -0.03 22.47
N LYS A 61 24.79 0.95 21.80
CA LYS A 61 25.34 2.13 22.45
C LYS A 61 24.23 3.05 22.99
N GLU A 62 23.11 3.14 22.28
CA GLU A 62 21.97 3.99 22.61
C GLU A 62 20.97 3.28 23.51
N ALA A 63 20.81 1.98 23.31
CA ALA A 63 19.93 1.11 24.10
C ALA A 63 20.70 -0.14 24.55
N PRO A 64 21.41 -0.06 25.69
CA PRO A 64 22.05 -1.23 26.29
C PRO A 64 21.00 -2.34 26.54
N ASN A 65 21.37 -3.59 26.28
CA ASN A 65 20.54 -4.79 26.45
C ASN A 65 19.31 -4.87 25.52
N TYR A 66 19.21 -4.04 24.47
CA TYR A 66 18.05 -4.06 23.57
C TYR A 66 17.74 -5.46 23.01
N TYR A 67 18.77 -6.15 22.51
CA TYR A 67 18.62 -7.50 21.91
C TYR A 67 18.43 -8.63 22.94
N GLU A 68 18.55 -8.34 24.24
CA GLU A 68 18.19 -9.27 25.31
C GLU A 68 16.69 -9.18 25.63
N VAL A 69 16.10 -7.99 25.46
CA VAL A 69 14.68 -7.70 25.73
C VAL A 69 13.82 -7.93 24.50
N ILE A 70 14.31 -7.54 23.32
CA ILE A 70 13.57 -7.59 22.05
C ILE A 70 14.03 -8.76 21.20
N ALA A 71 13.15 -9.74 21.04
CA ALA A 71 13.44 -10.98 20.31
C ALA A 71 13.54 -10.79 18.79
N ASN A 72 12.70 -9.93 18.21
CA ASN A 72 12.63 -9.73 16.76
C ASN A 72 12.74 -8.23 16.44
N PRO A 73 13.95 -7.67 16.36
CA PRO A 73 14.18 -6.27 16.00
C PRO A 73 13.62 -5.92 14.63
N MET A 74 13.14 -4.69 14.46
CA MET A 74 12.67 -4.18 13.17
C MET A 74 12.87 -2.65 13.09
N ASP A 75 13.20 -2.17 11.89
CA ASP A 75 13.47 -0.77 11.57
C ASP A 75 13.17 -0.49 10.08
N LEU A 76 13.07 0.78 9.71
CA LEU A 76 12.66 1.20 8.36
C LEU A 76 13.68 0.81 7.28
N GLN A 77 14.99 0.78 7.58
CA GLN A 77 16.00 0.32 6.61
C GLN A 77 15.87 -1.19 6.37
N THR A 78 15.71 -2.00 7.43
CA THR A 78 15.45 -3.43 7.30
C THR A 78 14.19 -3.70 6.47
N MET A 79 13.10 -2.97 6.74
CA MET A 79 11.87 -3.07 5.94
C MET A 79 12.09 -2.65 4.48
N LYS A 80 12.89 -1.61 4.21
CA LYS A 80 13.24 -1.20 2.85
C LYS A 80 13.94 -2.33 2.10
N ASN A 81 14.92 -2.95 2.75
CA ASN A 81 15.66 -4.10 2.19
C ASN A 81 14.74 -5.30 1.93
N LYS A 82 13.81 -5.60 2.85
CA LYS A 82 12.78 -6.64 2.65
C LYS A 82 11.88 -6.33 1.45
N CYS A 83 11.52 -5.07 1.26
CA CYS A 83 10.73 -4.64 0.13
C CYS A 83 11.49 -4.78 -1.20
N ASP A 84 12.73 -4.33 -1.25
CA ASP A 84 13.58 -4.35 -2.45
C ASP A 84 13.95 -5.79 -2.87
N SER A 85 14.07 -6.70 -1.90
CA SER A 85 14.28 -8.14 -2.14
C SER A 85 12.98 -8.93 -2.39
N GLY A 86 11.82 -8.28 -2.42
CA GLY A 86 10.53 -8.93 -2.72
C GLY A 86 10.02 -9.85 -1.60
N GLN A 87 10.49 -9.68 -0.36
CA GLN A 87 10.08 -10.51 0.78
C GLN A 87 8.65 -10.23 1.27
N TYR A 88 8.07 -9.09 0.90
CA TYR A 88 6.66 -8.81 1.13
C TYR A 88 5.86 -9.18 -0.12
N GLN A 89 5.11 -10.28 -0.03
CA GLN A 89 4.15 -10.72 -1.05
C GLN A 89 2.78 -10.06 -0.86
N THR A 90 2.46 -9.59 0.34
CA THR A 90 1.21 -8.90 0.63
C THR A 90 1.42 -7.65 1.48
N ARG A 91 0.42 -6.74 1.49
CA ARG A 91 0.47 -5.52 2.31
C ARG A 91 0.39 -5.82 3.79
N GLU A 92 -0.28 -6.90 4.15
CA GLU A 92 -0.48 -7.34 5.53
C GLU A 92 0.86 -7.76 6.15
N GLN A 93 1.74 -8.43 5.38
CA GLN A 93 3.10 -8.75 5.84
C GLN A 93 3.93 -7.47 6.10
N PHE A 94 3.79 -6.47 5.24
CA PHE A 94 4.45 -5.17 5.42
C PHE A 94 3.91 -4.41 6.64
N ILE A 95 2.59 -4.40 6.84
CA ILE A 95 1.95 -3.77 8.01
C ILE A 95 2.34 -4.49 9.30
N ALA A 96 2.45 -5.83 9.28
CA ALA A 96 2.87 -6.60 10.45
C ALA A 96 4.26 -6.21 10.96
N ASP A 97 5.21 -5.88 10.08
CA ASP A 97 6.52 -5.40 10.50
C ASP A 97 6.49 -3.97 11.07
N ILE A 98 5.56 -3.13 10.60
CA ILE A 98 5.32 -1.80 11.19
C ILE A 98 4.70 -1.93 12.59
N ASP A 99 3.76 -2.87 12.77
CA ASP A 99 3.23 -3.23 14.08
C ASP A 99 4.34 -3.76 15.00
N LEU A 100 5.18 -4.68 14.52
CA LEU A 100 6.31 -5.21 15.27
C LEU A 100 7.28 -4.11 15.71
N MET A 101 7.66 -3.20 14.82
CA MET A 101 8.53 -2.07 15.16
C MET A 101 7.93 -1.18 16.25
N ARG A 102 6.63 -0.85 16.15
CA ARG A 102 5.91 -0.08 17.18
C ARG A 102 5.85 -0.85 18.51
N ASP A 103 5.53 -2.13 18.47
CA ASP A 103 5.32 -2.94 19.68
C ASP A 103 6.63 -3.25 20.40
N ASN A 104 7.74 -3.42 19.65
CA ASN A 104 9.08 -3.46 20.20
C ASN A 104 9.44 -2.17 20.92
N CYS A 105 9.11 -1.02 20.32
CA CYS A 105 9.33 0.28 20.93
C CYS A 105 8.54 0.42 22.24
N ILE A 106 7.27 0.00 22.26
CA ILE A 106 6.43 0.01 23.47
C ILE A 106 7.00 -0.93 24.54
N THR A 107 7.46 -2.11 24.15
CA THR A 107 8.01 -3.13 25.07
C THR A 107 9.28 -2.63 25.74
N PHE A 108 10.19 -2.02 24.97
CA PHE A 108 11.46 -1.53 25.51
C PHE A 108 11.32 -0.20 26.25
N ASN A 109 10.56 0.76 25.71
CA ASN A 109 10.51 2.13 26.22
C ASN A 109 9.30 2.43 27.13
N GLY A 110 8.28 1.57 27.13
CA GLY A 110 7.02 1.79 27.82
C GLY A 110 6.04 2.70 27.08
N ARG A 111 4.75 2.58 27.42
CA ARG A 111 3.63 3.22 26.69
C ARG A 111 3.68 4.76 26.68
N ASN A 112 4.26 5.37 27.70
CA ASN A 112 4.27 6.82 27.88
C ASN A 112 5.56 7.50 27.38
N SER A 113 6.50 6.74 26.83
CA SER A 113 7.76 7.28 26.32
C SER A 113 7.56 8.16 25.08
N GLU A 114 8.41 9.17 24.91
CA GLU A 114 8.47 9.97 23.69
C GLU A 114 8.74 9.11 22.46
N TYR A 115 9.58 8.07 22.58
CA TYR A 115 9.82 7.11 21.50
C TYR A 115 8.54 6.40 21.08
N THR A 116 7.71 5.99 22.04
CA THR A 116 6.42 5.36 21.77
C THR A 116 5.46 6.30 21.06
N LYS A 117 5.44 7.60 21.43
CA LYS A 117 4.65 8.60 20.70
C LYS A 117 5.10 8.69 19.23
N ARG A 118 6.40 8.73 18.99
CA ARG A 118 6.97 8.75 17.62
C ARG A 118 6.68 7.47 16.84
N ALA A 119 6.73 6.31 17.51
CA ALA A 119 6.38 5.03 16.90
C ALA A 119 4.92 4.99 16.43
N ASN A 120 4.00 5.56 17.22
CA ASN A 120 2.59 5.68 16.84
C ASN A 120 2.41 6.60 15.63
N GLU A 121 3.13 7.73 15.55
CA GLU A 121 3.09 8.63 14.38
C GLU A 121 3.59 7.93 13.10
N VAL A 122 4.67 7.14 13.20
CA VAL A 122 5.16 6.31 12.09
C VAL A 122 4.11 5.29 11.68
N HIS A 123 3.54 4.56 12.64
CA HIS A 123 2.52 3.55 12.39
C HIS A 123 1.29 4.13 11.68
N GLU A 124 0.72 5.20 12.20
CA GLU A 124 -0.45 5.86 11.63
C GLU A 124 -0.18 6.37 10.21
N TYR A 125 0.97 7.00 9.99
CA TYR A 125 1.36 7.45 8.66
C TYR A 125 1.44 6.29 7.68
N VAL A 126 2.13 5.20 8.03
CA VAL A 126 2.32 4.07 7.12
C VAL A 126 1.01 3.34 6.84
N VAL A 127 0.22 3.04 7.88
CA VAL A 127 -1.04 2.29 7.74
C VAL A 127 -2.08 3.09 6.96
N SER A 128 -2.18 4.41 7.19
CA SER A 128 -3.11 5.27 6.44
C SER A 128 -2.78 5.28 4.94
N ARG A 129 -1.49 5.38 4.57
CA ARG A 129 -1.06 5.34 3.17
C ARG A 129 -1.24 3.97 2.53
N ALA A 130 -0.89 2.89 3.24
CA ALA A 130 -1.09 1.52 2.75
C ALA A 130 -2.58 1.23 2.47
N LYS A 131 -3.47 1.65 3.38
CA LYS A 131 -4.93 1.52 3.21
C LYS A 131 -5.46 2.37 2.04
N LYS A 132 -5.01 3.62 1.91
CA LYS A 132 -5.39 4.51 0.80
C LYS A 132 -5.04 3.88 -0.55
N LEU A 133 -3.83 3.33 -0.71
CA LEU A 133 -3.45 2.67 -1.96
C LEU A 133 -4.27 1.39 -2.22
N ALA A 134 -4.57 0.63 -1.16
CA ALA A 134 -5.37 -0.59 -1.27
C ALA A 134 -6.82 -0.31 -1.71
N CYS A 135 -7.47 0.73 -1.17
CA CYS A 135 -8.87 1.02 -1.50
C CYS A 135 -9.04 1.44 -2.96
N TYR A 136 -8.14 2.26 -3.51
CA TYR A 136 -8.22 2.65 -4.93
C TYR A 136 -8.10 1.47 -5.89
N ILE A 137 -7.27 0.47 -5.57
CA ILE A 137 -7.15 -0.74 -6.39
C ILE A 137 -8.46 -1.52 -6.37
N SER A 138 -9.08 -1.66 -5.19
CA SER A 138 -10.37 -2.34 -5.09
C SER A 138 -11.49 -1.60 -5.84
N GLU A 139 -11.57 -0.28 -5.72
CA GLU A 139 -12.58 0.54 -6.41
C GLU A 139 -12.40 0.55 -7.93
N ALA A 140 -11.15 0.63 -8.41
CA ALA A 140 -10.81 0.56 -9.82
C ALA A 140 -11.20 -0.80 -10.43
N SER A 141 -10.88 -1.91 -9.74
CA SER A 141 -11.31 -3.25 -10.15
C SER A 141 -12.84 -3.37 -10.23
N VAL A 142 -13.57 -2.83 -9.25
CA VAL A 142 -15.06 -2.86 -9.26
C VAL A 142 -15.63 -2.03 -10.41
N ARG A 143 -15.07 -0.84 -10.70
CA ARG A 143 -15.52 0.00 -11.81
C ARG A 143 -15.29 -0.68 -13.17
N SER A 144 -14.13 -1.30 -13.34
CA SER A 144 -13.80 -2.05 -14.57
C SER A 144 -14.79 -3.22 -14.79
N ALA A 145 -15.05 -4.00 -13.74
CA ALA A 145 -16.00 -5.12 -13.80
C ALA A 145 -17.44 -4.70 -14.15
N ARG A 146 -17.90 -3.51 -13.73
CA ARG A 146 -19.24 -2.98 -14.08
C ARG A 146 -19.34 -2.52 -15.54
N THR A 147 -18.28 -1.91 -16.08
CA THR A 147 -18.26 -1.43 -17.47
C THR A 147 -18.28 -2.59 -18.47
N SER A 148 -17.70 -3.74 -18.14
CA SER A 148 -17.73 -4.95 -18.98
C SER A 148 -19.10 -5.63 -19.07
N GLN A 149 -20.07 -5.30 -18.22
CA GLN A 149 -21.43 -5.85 -18.24
C GLN A 149 -22.45 -4.95 -18.96
N ALA A 150 -22.07 -3.75 -19.40
CA ALA A 150 -22.99 -2.74 -19.94
C ALA A 150 -23.11 -2.71 -21.48
N THR A 151 -22.66 -3.74 -22.21
CA THR A 151 -22.81 -3.85 -23.67
C THR A 151 -23.74 -5.00 -24.08
N THR A 152 -25.04 -4.83 -23.84
CA THR A 152 -26.09 -5.45 -24.69
C THR A 152 -26.84 -4.31 -25.36
N PRO A 153 -26.88 -4.22 -26.70
CA PRO A 153 -27.74 -3.25 -27.36
C PRO A 153 -29.18 -3.70 -27.19
N GLU A 154 -29.98 -2.89 -26.50
CA GLU A 154 -31.43 -2.93 -26.61
C GLU A 154 -31.80 -2.40 -28.00
N SER A 155 -31.86 -3.30 -28.98
CA SER A 155 -32.35 -2.98 -30.32
C SER A 155 -33.87 -2.89 -30.27
N SER A 156 -34.36 -1.68 -30.51
CA SER A 156 -35.75 -1.37 -30.83
C SER A 156 -36.24 -2.21 -32.03
N GLU A 157 -37.21 -3.08 -31.83
CA GLU A 157 -38.05 -3.62 -32.90
C GLU A 157 -39.40 -2.90 -32.89
N LYS A 158 -39.51 -1.86 -33.72
CA LYS A 158 -40.77 -1.51 -34.37
C LYS A 158 -40.82 -2.34 -35.65
N ASN A 159 -41.86 -3.11 -35.88
CA ASN A 159 -42.39 -3.34 -37.23
C ASN A 159 -43.87 -3.72 -37.18
N ASN A 160 -44.65 -2.90 -37.88
CA ASN A 160 -46.03 -3.13 -38.29
C ASN A 160 -46.11 -4.36 -39.21
N THR A 161 -47.17 -5.15 -39.09
CA THR A 161 -47.73 -5.89 -40.22
C THR A 161 -49.25 -5.77 -40.21
N GLU A 162 -49.73 -4.87 -41.05
CA GLU A 162 -51.02 -4.97 -41.72
C GLU A 162 -50.88 -6.05 -42.81
N THR A 163 -51.76 -7.05 -42.86
CA THR A 163 -52.20 -7.71 -44.10
C THR A 163 -53.42 -8.60 -43.85
N ASN A 164 -54.39 -8.43 -44.74
CA ASN A 164 -55.72 -9.05 -44.83
C ASN A 164 -55.73 -10.54 -45.21
N LEU A 165 -56.98 -11.07 -45.23
CA LEU A 165 -57.56 -12.33 -45.75
C LEU A 165 -57.84 -13.36 -44.64
N THR A 166 -59.06 -13.87 -44.46
CA THR A 166 -60.21 -14.09 -45.38
C THR A 166 -61.55 -13.78 -44.72
#